data_AF-A0A6P4EA67-F1
#
_entry.id   AF-A0A6P4EA67-F1
#
_cell.length_a   1.000
_cell.length_b   1.000
_cell.length_c   1.000
_cell.angle_alpha   90.00
_cell.angle_beta   90.00
_cell.angle_gamma   90.00
#
_symmetry.space_group_name_H-M   'P 1'
#
loop_
_entity.id
_entity.type
_entity.pdbx_description
1 polymer ?
#
loop_
_entity_poly.entity_id
_entity_poly.type
_entity_poly.pdbx_seq_one_letter_code
_entity_poly.pdbx_strand_id
1 'polypeptide(L)'
;MANRKAWTFLFTLAALQSSFAAPPANRWQLQFEVTNELFQLVTDSLEELRNVFQLVIDEAELILPPNSKSLILTELKEFVSVLDSLNFDDSLELSNLEEALEELEYIIESADSKEFESEADEVVVQLFIQHGVEDLEKILESNLETTLKSIERKVENYLSTWSDSRLARNSELVKQFNDFKNEKDVFEKLEKLSNSDFVR
;
A
#
# COMPACT_ATOMS: atom_id res chain seq x y z
N MET A 1 9.52 17.04 4.98
CA MET A 1 9.94 16.02 3.99
C MET A 1 9.27 14.75 4.41
N ALA A 2 7.96 14.71 4.18
CA ALA A 2 7.14 13.51 4.29
C ALA A 2 7.70 12.50 3.28
N ASN A 3 7.79 11.25 3.69
CA ASN A 3 8.67 10.30 3.03
C ASN A 3 7.94 9.76 1.80
N ARG A 4 8.21 10.35 0.62
CA ARG A 4 7.78 9.91 -0.72
C ARG A 4 7.70 8.37 -0.86
N LYS A 5 8.59 7.65 -0.17
CA LYS A 5 8.64 6.19 -0.06
C LYS A 5 7.35 5.52 0.45
N ALA A 6 6.64 6.07 1.43
CA ALA A 6 5.40 5.48 1.97
C ALA A 6 4.23 5.54 0.97
N TRP A 7 4.21 6.61 0.17
CA TRP A 7 3.22 6.79 -0.89
C TRP A 7 3.56 5.96 -2.12
N THR A 8 4.82 6.02 -2.58
CA THR A 8 5.34 5.12 -3.61
C THR A 8 5.08 3.65 -3.24
N PHE A 9 5.17 3.28 -1.97
CA PHE A 9 4.85 1.94 -1.48
C PHE A 9 3.42 1.50 -1.81
N LEU A 10 2.42 2.33 -1.50
CA LEU A 10 1.01 2.03 -1.79
C LEU A 10 0.78 1.89 -3.29
N PHE A 11 1.38 2.78 -4.10
CA PHE A 11 1.32 2.72 -5.56
C PHE A 11 1.97 1.47 -6.14
N THR A 12 3.15 1.11 -5.64
CA THR A 12 3.89 -0.07 -6.11
C THR A 12 3.12 -1.36 -5.79
N LEU A 13 2.45 -1.42 -4.64
CA LEU A 13 1.68 -2.60 -4.23
C LEU A 13 0.37 -2.77 -4.98
N ALA A 14 -0.35 -1.68 -5.27
CA ALA A 14 -1.54 -1.73 -6.11
C ALA A 14 -1.19 -2.22 -7.54
N ALA A 15 -0.10 -1.71 -8.11
CA ALA A 15 0.40 -2.18 -9.42
C ALA A 15 0.89 -3.64 -9.39
N LEU A 16 1.37 -4.14 -8.25
CA LEU A 16 1.70 -5.56 -8.07
C LEU A 16 0.44 -6.42 -8.07
N GLN A 17 -0.68 -5.95 -7.49
CA GLN A 17 -1.94 -6.68 -7.47
C GLN A 17 -2.51 -6.96 -8.87
N SER A 18 -2.38 -6.02 -9.81
CA SER A 18 -2.83 -6.20 -11.20
C SER A 18 -1.97 -7.20 -12.00
N SER A 19 -0.77 -7.55 -11.48
CA SER A 19 0.21 -8.40 -12.17
C SER A 19 0.21 -9.88 -11.76
N PHE A 20 -0.60 -10.30 -10.78
CA PHE A 20 -0.57 -11.67 -10.27
C PHE A 20 -1.20 -12.69 -11.25
N ALA A 21 -0.37 -13.25 -12.13
CA ALA A 21 -0.68 -14.45 -12.89
C ALA A 21 -0.41 -15.72 -12.06
N ALA A 22 -1.28 -16.72 -12.22
CA ALA A 22 -1.23 -18.01 -11.52
C ALA A 22 0.16 -18.73 -11.59
N PRO A 23 0.79 -19.10 -10.45
CA PRO A 23 2.12 -19.70 -10.44
C PRO A 23 2.17 -21.24 -10.67
N PRO A 24 3.36 -21.84 -10.88
CA PRO A 24 3.51 -23.28 -11.11
C PRO A 24 3.43 -24.17 -9.85
N ALA A 25 2.86 -25.37 -10.05
CA ALA A 25 2.27 -26.35 -9.12
C ALA A 25 2.94 -26.72 -7.76
N ASN A 26 4.20 -26.40 -7.46
CA ASN A 26 4.88 -26.88 -6.22
C ASN A 26 5.19 -25.79 -5.17
N ARG A 27 4.88 -24.52 -5.47
CA ARG A 27 5.09 -23.35 -4.57
C ARG A 27 3.79 -22.64 -4.17
N TRP A 28 2.64 -23.13 -4.65
CA TRP A 28 1.31 -22.53 -4.43
C TRP A 28 1.02 -22.15 -2.99
N GLN A 29 1.32 -23.02 -2.03
CA GLN A 29 1.00 -22.72 -0.64
C GLN A 29 1.78 -21.51 -0.13
N LEU A 30 3.08 -21.44 -0.43
CA LEU A 30 3.92 -20.32 -0.01
C LEU A 30 3.52 -19.03 -0.72
N GLN A 31 3.33 -19.08 -2.03
CA GLN A 31 2.91 -17.92 -2.81
C GLN A 31 1.54 -17.42 -2.36
N PHE A 32 0.56 -18.31 -2.17
CA PHE A 32 -0.75 -17.96 -1.64
C PHE A 32 -0.66 -17.33 -0.25
N GLU A 33 0.13 -17.90 0.66
CA GLU A 33 0.30 -17.39 2.01
C GLU A 33 0.99 -16.02 2.06
N VAL A 34 1.92 -15.73 1.13
CA VAL A 34 2.61 -14.44 1.01
C VAL A 34 1.72 -13.42 0.32
N THR A 35 1.09 -13.77 -0.80
CA THR A 35 0.14 -12.90 -1.51
C THR A 35 -1.02 -12.51 -0.61
N ASN A 36 -1.54 -13.42 0.20
CA ASN A 36 -2.62 -13.10 1.13
C ASN A 36 -2.19 -12.09 2.20
N GLU A 37 -0.96 -12.15 2.71
CA GLU A 37 -0.45 -11.16 3.68
C GLU A 37 -0.28 -9.79 3.03
N LEU A 38 0.24 -9.75 1.80
CA LEU A 38 0.36 -8.49 1.04
C LEU A 38 -1.01 -7.90 0.70
N PHE A 39 -1.98 -8.75 0.36
CA PHE A 39 -3.35 -8.33 0.08
C PHE A 39 -4.02 -7.75 1.32
N GLN A 40 -3.93 -8.42 2.47
CA GLN A 40 -4.46 -7.89 3.73
C GLN A 40 -3.81 -6.56 4.10
N LEU A 41 -2.48 -6.44 3.95
CA LEU A 41 -1.80 -5.16 4.19
C LEU A 41 -2.35 -4.04 3.31
N VAL A 42 -2.62 -4.30 2.03
CA VAL A 42 -3.22 -3.30 1.13
C VAL A 42 -4.63 -2.94 1.59
N THR A 43 -5.48 -3.93 1.86
CA THR A 43 -6.85 -3.69 2.33
C THR A 43 -6.85 -2.86 3.63
N ASP A 44 -6.06 -3.24 4.62
CA ASP A 44 -5.93 -2.52 5.89
C ASP A 44 -5.42 -1.08 5.64
N SER A 45 -4.44 -0.91 4.75
CA SER A 45 -3.90 0.41 4.41
C SER A 45 -4.92 1.32 3.73
N LEU A 46 -5.73 0.77 2.83
CA LEU A 46 -6.80 1.50 2.15
C LEU A 46 -7.92 1.88 3.12
N GLU A 47 -8.25 1.01 4.08
CA GLU A 47 -9.22 1.33 5.13
C GLU A 47 -8.74 2.49 6.02
N GLU A 48 -7.47 2.48 6.43
CA GLU A 48 -6.88 3.59 7.20
C GLU A 48 -6.90 4.91 6.40
N LEU A 49 -6.54 4.86 5.11
CA LEU A 49 -6.62 6.02 4.21
C LEU A 49 -8.05 6.55 4.08
N ARG A 50 -9.01 5.65 3.83
CA ARG A 50 -10.43 5.99 3.76
C ARG A 50 -10.89 6.71 5.01
N ASN A 51 -10.51 6.21 6.19
CA ASN A 51 -10.92 6.80 7.46
C ASN A 51 -10.36 8.22 7.66
N VAL A 52 -9.09 8.43 7.31
CA VAL A 52 -8.46 9.77 7.38
C VAL A 52 -9.11 10.72 6.37
N PHE A 53 -9.29 10.29 5.12
CA PHE A 53 -9.88 11.15 4.09
C PHE A 53 -11.35 11.48 4.37
N GLN A 54 -12.13 10.53 4.87
CA GLN A 54 -13.51 10.79 5.27
C GLN A 54 -13.57 11.86 6.37
N LEU A 55 -12.67 11.81 7.35
CA LEU A 55 -12.60 12.81 8.41
C LEU A 55 -12.26 14.20 7.86
N VAL A 56 -11.30 14.29 6.93
CA VAL A 56 -10.95 15.54 6.24
C VAL A 56 -12.13 16.08 5.44
N ILE A 57 -12.83 15.22 4.71
CA ILE A 57 -14.02 15.59 3.92
C ILE A 57 -15.10 16.16 4.83
N ASP A 58 -15.43 15.45 5.91
CA ASP A 58 -16.48 15.82 6.84
C ASP A 58 -16.20 17.20 7.48
N GLU A 59 -14.94 17.44 7.89
CA GLU A 59 -14.55 18.73 8.45
C GLU A 59 -14.49 19.86 7.42
N ALA A 60 -14.00 19.57 6.21
CA ALA A 60 -13.96 20.55 5.13
C ALA A 60 -15.36 21.03 4.75
N GLU A 61 -16.35 20.13 4.69
CA GLU A 61 -17.74 20.47 4.39
C GLU A 61 -18.42 21.31 5.49
N LEU A 62 -17.97 21.20 6.74
CA LEU A 62 -18.48 22.00 7.85
C LEU A 62 -17.91 23.42 7.86
N ILE A 63 -16.66 23.59 7.42
CA ILE A 63 -15.93 24.86 7.51
C ILE A 63 -16.06 25.67 6.22
N LEU A 64 -16.03 25.02 5.07
CA LEU A 64 -16.05 25.69 3.78
C LEU A 64 -17.47 26.13 3.40
N PRO A 65 -17.62 27.32 2.78
CA PRO A 65 -18.87 27.71 2.15
C PRO A 65 -19.36 26.65 1.13
N PRO A 66 -20.68 26.40 1.01
CA PRO A 66 -21.23 25.38 0.10
C PRO A 66 -20.88 25.56 -1.39
N ASN A 67 -20.45 26.76 -1.78
CA ASN A 67 -20.07 27.11 -3.15
C ASN A 67 -18.56 27.18 -3.36
N SER A 68 -17.76 26.83 -2.34
CA SER A 68 -16.31 26.76 -2.46
C SER A 68 -15.94 25.65 -3.43
N LYS A 69 -15.10 26.00 -4.41
CA LYS A 69 -14.53 25.02 -5.33
C LYS A 69 -13.16 24.64 -4.81
N SER A 70 -13.03 23.40 -4.33
CA SER A 70 -11.74 22.79 -4.03
C SER A 70 -11.60 21.56 -4.93
N LEU A 71 -10.51 21.54 -5.70
CA LEU A 71 -10.16 20.39 -6.53
C LEU A 71 -9.80 19.22 -5.61
N ILE A 72 -8.98 19.47 -4.58
CA ILE A 72 -8.51 18.46 -3.62
C ILE A 72 -9.68 17.81 -2.88
N LEU A 73 -10.65 18.59 -2.40
CA LEU A 73 -11.85 18.03 -1.76
C LEU A 73 -12.67 17.16 -2.72
N THR A 74 -12.68 17.50 -4.00
CA THR A 74 -13.41 16.72 -5.02
C THR A 74 -12.72 15.38 -5.23
N GLU A 75 -11.40 15.39 -5.43
CA GLU A 75 -10.60 14.18 -5.65
C GLU A 75 -10.61 13.27 -4.41
N LEU A 76 -10.54 13.82 -3.18
CA LEU A 76 -10.68 13.02 -1.96
C LEU A 76 -12.04 12.30 -1.87
N LYS A 77 -13.12 12.97 -2.26
CA LYS A 77 -14.46 12.37 -2.29
C LYS A 77 -14.59 11.28 -3.34
N GLU A 78 -14.00 11.50 -4.51
CA GLU A 78 -13.95 10.52 -5.59
C GLU A 78 -13.17 9.28 -5.15
N PHE A 79 -12.00 9.45 -4.54
CA PHE A 79 -11.20 8.37 -3.97
C PHE A 79 -11.97 7.55 -2.93
N VAL A 80 -12.58 8.21 -1.93
CA VAL A 80 -13.38 7.51 -0.91
C VAL A 80 -14.58 6.79 -1.53
N SER A 81 -15.22 7.38 -2.54
CA SER A 81 -16.31 6.73 -3.27
C SER A 81 -15.84 5.50 -4.03
N VAL A 82 -14.65 5.52 -4.63
CA VAL A 82 -14.04 4.35 -5.30
C VAL A 82 -13.80 3.25 -4.26
N LEU A 83 -13.19 3.58 -3.12
CA LEU A 83 -12.97 2.63 -2.02
C LEU A 83 -14.27 2.03 -1.46
N ASP A 84 -15.32 2.83 -1.31
CA ASP A 84 -16.62 2.34 -0.82
C ASP A 84 -17.32 1.41 -1.83
N SER A 85 -16.99 1.54 -3.11
CA SER A 85 -17.53 0.71 -4.19
C SER A 85 -16.70 -0.54 -4.50
N LEU A 86 -15.48 -0.63 -3.96
CA LEU A 86 -14.52 -1.68 -4.25
C LEU A 86 -14.92 -3.01 -3.60
N ASN A 87 -15.27 -3.94 -4.47
CA ASN A 87 -15.23 -5.37 -4.28
C ASN A 87 -13.90 -5.93 -4.81
N PHE A 88 -12.99 -6.21 -3.88
CA PHE A 88 -11.65 -6.72 -4.19
C PHE A 88 -11.61 -8.10 -4.88
N ASP A 89 -12.75 -8.79 -5.04
CA ASP A 89 -12.87 -10.03 -5.82
C ASP A 89 -13.01 -9.78 -7.34
N ASP A 90 -13.20 -8.53 -7.79
CA ASP A 90 -13.34 -8.17 -9.22
C ASP A 90 -12.09 -7.46 -9.77
N SER A 91 -11.45 -8.08 -10.77
CA SER A 91 -10.26 -7.55 -11.46
C SER A 91 -10.48 -6.21 -12.18
N LEU A 92 -11.71 -5.86 -12.57
CA LEU A 92 -12.02 -4.57 -13.18
C LEU A 92 -12.04 -3.43 -12.16
N GLU A 93 -12.26 -3.75 -10.89
CA GLU A 93 -12.29 -2.76 -9.83
C GLU A 93 -10.86 -2.45 -9.34
N LEU A 94 -9.93 -3.40 -9.50
CA LEU A 94 -8.50 -3.16 -9.26
C LEU A 94 -7.88 -2.12 -10.19
N SER A 95 -8.32 -2.01 -11.45
CA SER A 95 -7.85 -0.94 -12.35
C SER A 95 -8.37 0.44 -11.92
N ASN A 96 -9.59 0.51 -11.38
CA ASN A 96 -10.13 1.76 -10.85
C ASN A 96 -9.39 2.19 -9.57
N LEU A 97 -8.97 1.23 -8.77
CA LEU A 97 -8.12 1.49 -7.60
C LEU A 97 -6.75 2.07 -8.01
N GLU A 98 -6.13 1.53 -9.06
CA GLU A 98 -4.85 2.03 -9.58
C GLU A 98 -4.97 3.48 -10.05
N GLU A 99 -6.00 3.82 -10.83
CA GLU A 99 -6.27 5.20 -11.29
C GLU A 99 -6.53 6.16 -10.12
N ALA A 100 -7.38 5.76 -9.16
CA ALA A 100 -7.70 6.58 -8.00
C ALA A 100 -6.46 6.82 -7.10
N LEU A 101 -5.55 5.86 -7.05
CA LEU A 101 -4.28 6.01 -6.35
C LEU A 101 -3.34 6.97 -7.09
N GLU A 102 -3.22 6.89 -8.42
CA GLU A 102 -2.43 7.87 -9.19
C GLU A 102 -2.91 9.32 -8.97
N GLU A 103 -4.22 9.54 -8.91
CA GLU A 103 -4.80 10.85 -8.57
C GLU A 103 -4.42 11.30 -7.15
N LEU A 104 -4.36 10.37 -6.19
CA LEU A 104 -3.93 10.65 -4.84
C LEU A 104 -2.46 11.08 -4.76
N GLU A 105 -1.58 10.49 -5.60
CA GLU A 105 -0.17 10.89 -5.69
C GLU A 105 -0.04 12.37 -6.03
N TYR A 106 -0.84 12.84 -6.99
CA TYR A 106 -0.89 14.23 -7.39
C TYR A 106 -1.30 15.17 -6.24
N ILE A 107 -2.28 14.78 -5.43
CA ILE A 107 -2.70 15.55 -4.24
C ILE A 107 -1.56 15.68 -3.22
N ILE A 108 -0.86 14.58 -2.96
CA ILE A 108 0.22 14.54 -1.97
C ILE A 108 1.42 15.37 -2.44
N GLU A 109 1.78 15.26 -3.73
CA GLU A 109 2.84 16.09 -4.31
C GLU A 109 2.47 17.59 -4.27
N SER A 110 1.19 17.93 -4.49
CA SER A 110 0.67 19.30 -4.39
C SER A 110 0.66 19.83 -2.95
N ALA A 111 0.34 18.99 -1.97
CA ALA A 111 0.40 19.35 -0.56
C ALA A 111 1.83 19.67 -0.10
N ASP A 112 2.82 18.92 -0.58
CA ASP A 112 4.24 19.14 -0.28
C ASP A 112 4.81 20.38 -1.00
N SER A 113 4.34 20.69 -2.21
CA SER A 113 4.80 21.85 -3.01
C SER A 113 4.20 23.18 -2.54
N LYS A 114 3.07 23.14 -1.81
CA LYS A 114 2.25 24.30 -1.43
C LYS A 114 1.71 25.10 -2.64
N GLU A 115 1.68 24.49 -3.81
CA GLU A 115 1.04 25.07 -4.99
C GLU A 115 -0.46 24.76 -4.94
N PHE A 116 -1.23 25.61 -4.27
CA PHE A 116 -2.67 25.45 -4.16
C PHE A 116 -3.40 26.24 -5.24
N GLU A 117 -4.37 25.60 -5.90
CA GLU A 117 -5.21 26.26 -6.90
C GLU A 117 -6.23 27.23 -6.27
N SER A 118 -6.58 27.05 -4.98
CA SER A 118 -7.54 27.88 -4.26
C SER A 118 -7.30 27.96 -2.74
N GLU A 119 -7.91 28.96 -2.10
CA GLU A 119 -7.96 29.06 -0.62
C GLU A 119 -8.71 27.88 0.01
N ALA A 120 -9.68 27.30 -0.72
CA ALA A 120 -10.38 26.11 -0.26
C ALA A 120 -9.46 24.87 -0.26
N ASP A 121 -8.57 24.74 -1.25
CA ASP A 121 -7.56 23.68 -1.29
C ASP A 121 -6.54 23.81 -0.14
N GLU A 122 -6.14 25.05 0.18
CA GLU A 122 -5.26 25.29 1.34
C GLU A 122 -5.91 24.81 2.64
N VAL A 123 -7.20 25.09 2.85
CA VAL A 123 -7.93 24.63 4.04
C VAL A 123 -7.99 23.11 4.10
N VAL A 124 -8.29 22.43 2.98
CA VAL A 124 -8.38 20.96 2.92
C VAL A 124 -7.03 20.32 3.23
N VAL A 125 -5.94 20.86 2.70
CA VAL A 125 -4.58 20.36 2.98
C VAL A 125 -4.18 20.60 4.43
N GLN A 126 -4.55 21.74 5.03
CA GLN A 126 -4.32 21.98 6.45
C GLN A 126 -5.10 20.99 7.33
N LEU A 127 -6.35 20.67 6.97
CA LEU A 127 -7.14 19.63 7.65
C LEU A 127 -6.47 18.26 7.52
N PHE A 128 -5.98 17.91 6.33
CA PHE A 128 -5.24 16.67 6.12
C PHE A 128 -4.00 16.59 7.03
N ILE A 129 -3.17 17.64 7.08
CA ILE A 129 -2.01 17.75 7.98
C ILE A 129 -2.43 17.64 9.45
N GLN A 130 -3.51 18.30 9.84
CA GLN A 130 -4.02 18.33 11.22
C GLN A 130 -4.52 16.96 11.68
N HIS A 131 -5.18 16.21 10.79
CA HIS A 131 -5.68 14.86 11.07
C HIS A 131 -4.61 13.77 11.01
N GLY A 132 -3.34 14.18 10.93
CA GLY A 132 -2.21 13.34 11.25
C GLY A 132 -1.71 12.51 10.08
N VAL A 133 -1.44 13.14 8.93
CA VAL A 133 -0.63 12.51 7.85
C VAL A 133 0.61 11.82 8.42
N GLU A 134 1.29 12.47 9.37
CA GLU A 134 2.46 11.90 10.04
C GLU A 134 2.16 10.66 10.88
N ASP A 135 0.93 10.52 11.40
CA ASP A 135 0.50 9.36 12.16
C ASP A 135 0.01 8.24 11.23
N LEU A 136 -0.68 8.59 10.13
CA LEU A 136 -1.02 7.68 9.05
C LEU A 136 0.24 7.05 8.43
N GLU A 137 1.26 7.84 8.10
CA GLU A 137 2.53 7.32 7.55
C GLU A 137 3.20 6.32 8.50
N LYS A 138 3.25 6.63 9.80
CA LYS A 138 3.80 5.72 10.81
C LYS A 138 2.97 4.44 10.95
N ILE A 139 1.64 4.55 10.86
CA ILE A 139 0.73 3.39 10.90
C ILE A 139 1.00 2.50 9.69
N LEU A 140 1.07 3.07 8.49
CA LEU A 140 1.36 2.34 7.25
C LEU A 140 2.74 1.66 7.28
N GLU A 141 3.79 2.38 7.72
CA GLU A 141 5.14 1.81 7.86
C GLU A 141 5.19 0.69 8.91
N SER A 142 4.52 0.87 10.05
CA SER A 142 4.41 -0.15 11.10
C SER A 142 3.65 -1.39 10.63
N ASN A 143 2.56 -1.19 9.88
CA ASN A 143 1.79 -2.29 9.29
C ASN A 143 2.64 -3.06 8.28
N LEU A 144 3.35 -2.35 7.40
CA LEU A 144 4.30 -2.95 6.47
C LEU A 144 5.38 -3.76 7.19
N GLU A 145 6.04 -3.18 8.20
CA GLU A 145 7.08 -3.88 8.96
C GLU A 145 6.52 -5.17 9.62
N THR A 146 5.31 -5.09 10.16
CA THR A 146 4.62 -6.22 10.79
C THR A 146 4.31 -7.32 9.77
N THR A 147 3.78 -6.94 8.61
CA THR A 147 3.47 -7.87 7.52
C THR A 147 4.72 -8.54 6.96
N LEU A 148 5.81 -7.78 6.74
CA LEU A 148 7.07 -8.36 6.27
C LEU A 148 7.67 -9.35 7.28
N LYS A 149 7.55 -9.09 8.59
CA LYS A 149 7.93 -10.05 9.65
C LYS A 149 7.03 -11.30 9.64
N SER A 150 5.73 -11.13 9.40
CA SER A 150 4.80 -12.24 9.26
C SER A 150 5.21 -13.15 8.08
N ILE A 151 5.47 -12.54 6.91
CA ILE A 151 5.96 -13.21 5.70
C ILE A 151 7.30 -13.91 5.96
N GLU A 152 8.25 -13.25 6.63
CA GLU A 152 9.54 -13.86 7.01
C GLU A 152 9.34 -15.17 7.78
N ARG A 153 8.48 -15.14 8.81
CA ARG A 153 8.17 -16.31 9.63
C ARG A 153 7.48 -17.42 8.82
N LYS A 154 6.58 -17.08 7.89
CA LYS A 154 5.91 -18.08 7.04
C LYS A 154 6.89 -18.74 6.08
N VAL A 155 7.75 -17.96 5.42
CA VAL A 155 8.79 -18.49 4.52
C VAL A 155 9.79 -19.35 5.31
N GLU A 156 10.21 -18.91 6.50
CA GLU A 156 11.11 -19.68 7.37
C GLU A 156 10.49 -21.02 7.78
N ASN A 157 9.23 -21.01 8.22
CA ASN A 157 8.51 -22.22 8.57
C ASN A 157 8.39 -23.17 7.37
N TYR A 158 8.06 -22.65 6.19
CA TYR A 158 7.96 -23.46 4.97
C TYR A 158 9.30 -24.12 4.62
N LEU A 159 10.40 -23.36 4.61
CA LEU A 159 11.73 -23.88 4.30
C LEU A 159 12.23 -24.87 5.38
N SER A 160 11.87 -24.67 6.65
CA SER A 160 12.25 -25.59 7.74
C SER A 160 11.69 -27.00 7.58
N THR A 161 10.62 -27.18 6.81
CA THR A 161 10.06 -28.51 6.50
C THR A 161 10.84 -29.28 5.44
N TRP A 162 11.80 -28.63 4.78
CA TRP A 162 12.57 -29.23 3.68
C TRP A 162 13.77 -30.01 4.21
N SER A 163 14.09 -31.13 3.55
CA SER A 163 15.33 -31.85 3.80
C SER A 163 16.55 -31.09 3.23
N ASP A 164 17.75 -31.38 3.75
CA ASP A 164 19.00 -30.79 3.26
C ASP A 164 19.19 -30.95 1.74
N SER A 165 18.83 -32.12 1.20
CA SER A 165 18.89 -32.33 -0.26
C SER A 165 17.90 -31.45 -1.02
N ARG A 166 16.74 -31.12 -0.44
CA ARG A 166 15.76 -30.24 -1.07
C ARG A 166 16.18 -28.78 -0.96
N LEU A 167 16.75 -28.37 0.17
CA LEU A 167 17.36 -27.05 0.36
C LEU A 167 18.49 -26.81 -0.64
N ALA A 168 19.41 -27.77 -0.81
CA ALA A 168 20.53 -27.65 -1.75
C ALA A 168 20.06 -27.51 -3.21
N ARG A 169 19.03 -28.27 -3.60
CA ARG A 169 18.43 -28.19 -4.96
C ARG A 169 17.69 -26.87 -5.22
N ASN A 170 17.28 -26.17 -4.16
CA ASN A 170 16.57 -24.89 -4.22
C ASN A 170 17.41 -23.76 -3.59
N SER A 171 18.73 -23.84 -3.74
CA SER A 171 19.68 -22.91 -3.12
C SER A 171 19.44 -21.44 -3.50
N GLU A 172 18.93 -21.17 -4.72
CA GLU A 172 18.57 -19.82 -5.13
C GLU A 172 17.40 -19.25 -4.31
N LEU A 173 16.34 -20.03 -4.08
CA LEU A 173 15.21 -19.62 -3.23
C LEU A 173 15.65 -19.38 -1.78
N VAL A 174 16.54 -20.23 -1.27
CA VAL A 174 17.12 -20.06 0.07
C VAL A 174 17.98 -18.80 0.16
N LYS A 175 18.73 -18.48 -0.91
CA LYS A 175 19.50 -17.25 -0.99
C LYS A 175 18.59 -16.02 -1.02
N GLN A 176 17.56 -16.01 -1.85
CA GLN A 176 16.54 -14.95 -1.88
C GLN A 176 15.89 -14.75 -0.50
N PHE A 177 15.56 -15.84 0.22
CA PHE A 177 15.03 -15.74 1.58
C PHE A 177 16.04 -15.09 2.54
N ASN A 178 17.30 -15.49 2.49
CA ASN A 178 18.33 -14.92 3.36
C ASN A 178 18.59 -13.44 3.04
N ASP A 179 18.58 -13.06 1.76
CA ASP A 179 18.75 -11.66 1.35
C ASP A 179 17.55 -10.81 1.83
N PHE A 180 16.32 -11.34 1.75
CA PHE A 180 15.12 -10.72 2.30
C PHE A 180 15.16 -10.61 3.83
N LYS A 181 15.46 -11.72 4.52
CA LYS A 181 15.47 -11.81 5.99
C LYS A 181 16.47 -10.83 6.61
N ASN A 182 17.66 -10.71 6.03
CA ASN A 182 18.73 -9.88 6.57
C ASN A 182 18.62 -8.38 6.21
N GLU A 183 17.69 -8.01 5.33
CA GLU A 183 17.43 -6.60 5.03
C GLU A 183 16.78 -5.89 6.22
N LYS A 184 17.23 -4.67 6.50
CA LYS A 184 16.79 -3.85 7.62
C LYS A 184 15.93 -2.67 7.18
N ASP A 185 16.17 -2.13 5.99
CA ASP A 185 15.30 -1.08 5.45
C ASP A 185 13.99 -1.73 5.00
N VAL A 186 12.87 -1.27 5.55
CA VAL A 186 11.54 -1.86 5.34
C VAL A 186 11.14 -1.80 3.85
N PHE A 187 11.49 -0.73 3.16
CA PHE A 187 11.16 -0.54 1.75
C PHE A 187 12.09 -1.36 0.84
N GLU A 188 13.39 -1.42 1.13
CA GLU A 188 14.31 -2.31 0.40
C GLU A 188 13.95 -3.79 0.63
N LYS A 189 13.45 -4.14 1.82
CA LYS A 189 12.99 -5.48 2.14
C LYS A 189 11.76 -5.87 1.33
N LEU A 190 10.82 -4.95 1.14
CA LEU A 190 9.70 -5.15 0.21
C LEU A 190 10.17 -5.29 -1.23
N GLU A 191 11.10 -4.45 -1.71
CA GLU A 191 11.62 -4.56 -3.07
C GLU A 191 12.25 -5.94 -3.34
N LYS A 192 12.99 -6.47 -2.37
CA LYS A 192 13.53 -7.84 -2.43
C LYS A 192 12.42 -8.88 -2.49
N LEU A 193 11.35 -8.71 -1.71
CA LEU A 193 10.19 -9.60 -1.75
C LEU A 193 9.52 -9.58 -3.13
N SER A 194 9.19 -8.41 -3.68
CA SER A 194 8.53 -8.26 -4.99
C SER A 194 9.33 -8.85 -6.16
N ASN A 195 10.66 -8.91 -6.02
CA ASN A 195 11.56 -9.51 -7.00
C ASN A 195 11.87 -10.99 -6.74
N SER A 196 11.33 -11.58 -5.67
CA SER A 196 11.58 -12.96 -5.28
C SER A 196 10.62 -13.94 -5.95
N ASP A 197 11.02 -15.21 -5.95
CA ASP A 197 10.19 -16.34 -6.34
C ASP A 197 9.08 -16.65 -5.31
N PHE A 198 8.98 -15.88 -4.21
CA PHE A 198 7.88 -16.01 -3.22
C PHE A 198 6.56 -15.42 -3.74
N VAL A 199 6.63 -14.55 -4.76
CA VAL A 199 5.47 -13.82 -5.32
C VAL A 199 5.34 -13.96 -6.84
N ARG A 200 6.28 -14.66 -7.51
CA ARG A 200 6.25 -15.03 -8.94
C ARG A 200 6.15 -16.55 -9.09
#